data_AF-A0AAE0E014-F1
#
_entry.id   AF-A0AAE0E014-F1
#
_cell.length_a   1.000
_cell.length_b   1.000
_cell.length_c   1.000
_cell.angle_alpha   90.00
_cell.angle_beta   90.00
_cell.angle_gamma   90.00
#
_symmetry.space_group_name_H-M   'P 1'
#
loop_
_entity.id
_entity.type
_entity.pdbx_description
1 polymer ?
#
loop_
_entity_poly.entity_id
_entity_poly.type
_entity_poly.pdbx_seq_one_letter_code
_entity_poly.pdbx_strand_id
1 'polypeptide(L)'
;MTTTHEIKMEDGTMVKTVAVYVHHRRKETLRPFLQRMYETSDMVIGLNMEWSSSPHEKVALLKPCSGVGCALIQLDLQDTKSPSYLNNLLANDDVIFAGVHLKERLKLLRKTYGFKIKNAVDLSVMAASVLHQPRLGAYGVRRLASEVLCQQWKPRPLSITDEDWPARHAELILNKSRFNKDQIECPTVEAYAAYKTAKRLLSEEIVPKTFEFISL
;
A
#
# COMPACT_ATOMS: atom_id res chain seq x y z
N MET A 1 -4.18 18.44 7.91
CA MET A 1 -2.91 18.51 8.67
C MET A 1 -2.02 17.38 8.18
N THR A 2 -0.70 17.49 8.33
CA THR A 2 0.27 16.45 7.96
C THR A 2 1.11 16.11 9.18
N THR A 3 1.21 14.83 9.50
CA THR A 3 2.03 14.36 10.63
C THR A 3 3.07 13.39 10.10
N THR A 4 4.31 13.50 10.59
CA THR A 4 5.43 12.66 10.18
C THR A 4 5.87 11.80 11.36
N HIS A 5 6.11 10.51 11.11
CA HIS A 5 6.60 9.55 12.09
C HIS A 5 7.74 8.74 11.49
N GLU A 6 8.68 8.31 12.33
CA GLU A 6 9.70 7.34 11.95
C GLU A 6 9.40 6.01 12.63
N ILE A 7 9.34 4.95 11.83
CA ILE A 7 8.98 3.61 12.27
C ILE A 7 10.13 2.67 11.93
N LYS A 8 10.58 1.91 12.94
CA LYS A 8 11.59 0.87 12.77
C LYS A 8 10.91 -0.41 12.26
N MET A 9 11.35 -0.89 11.12
CA MET A 9 10.84 -2.10 10.47
C MET A 9 11.49 -3.35 11.04
N GLU A 10 10.92 -4.51 10.74
CA GLU A 10 11.44 -5.80 11.19
C GLU A 10 12.88 -6.06 10.71
N ASP A 11 13.27 -5.54 9.53
CA ASP A 11 14.63 -5.60 8.99
C ASP A 11 15.58 -4.53 9.55
N GLY A 12 15.13 -3.75 10.53
CA GLY A 12 15.89 -2.70 11.17
C GLY A 12 15.87 -1.36 10.43
N THR A 13 15.28 -1.29 9.23
CA THR A 13 15.19 -0.04 8.45
C THR A 13 14.32 0.98 9.18
N MET A 14 14.78 2.23 9.24
CA MET A 14 13.97 3.36 9.70
C MET A 14 13.20 3.94 8.51
N VAL A 15 11.87 3.87 8.56
CA VAL A 15 10.99 4.36 7.49
C VAL A 15 10.24 5.59 7.95
N LYS A 16 10.42 6.68 7.21
CA LYS A 16 9.66 7.91 7.38
C LYS A 16 8.25 7.74 6.79
N THR A 17 7.25 7.97 7.63
CA THR A 17 5.84 7.89 7.24
C THR A 17 5.17 9.23 7.40
N VAL A 18 4.46 9.67 6.35
CA VAL A 18 3.67 10.89 6.38
C VAL A 18 2.20 10.53 6.30
N ALA A 19 1.42 10.93 7.31
CA ALA A 19 -0.03 10.84 7.26
C ALA A 19 -0.61 12.08 6.58
N VAL A 20 -1.42 11.85 5.54
CA VAL A 20 -1.98 12.87 4.66
C VAL A 20 -3.50 12.74 4.63
N TYR A 21 -4.18 13.76 5.17
CA TYR A 21 -5.60 13.92 4.96
C TYR A 21 -5.85 14.59 3.61
N VAL A 22 -6.44 13.87 2.65
CA VAL A 22 -6.81 14.46 1.37
C VAL A 22 -8.13 15.19 1.52
N HIS A 23 -8.03 16.51 1.65
CA HIS A 23 -9.10 17.40 1.22
C HIS A 23 -8.72 17.93 -0.17
N HIS A 24 -9.71 18.28 -1.01
CA HIS A 24 -9.58 18.71 -2.42
C HIS A 24 -8.50 19.76 -2.78
N ARG A 25 -7.74 20.30 -1.82
CA ARG A 25 -6.79 21.41 -2.00
C ARG A 25 -5.31 21.12 -1.70
N ARG A 26 -4.87 19.88 -1.39
CA ARG A 26 -3.48 19.62 -0.95
C ARG A 26 -2.64 18.73 -1.89
N LYS A 27 -2.40 19.21 -3.11
CA LYS A 27 -1.49 18.59 -4.10
C LYS A 27 -0.02 18.53 -3.64
N GLU A 28 0.40 19.48 -2.79
CA GLU A 28 1.81 19.71 -2.46
C GLU A 28 2.43 18.60 -1.60
N THR A 29 1.63 17.82 -0.88
CA THR A 29 2.15 16.88 0.12
C THR A 29 2.86 15.66 -0.45
N LEU A 30 2.45 15.15 -1.62
CA LEU A 30 3.06 13.96 -2.22
C LEU A 30 4.20 14.29 -3.19
N ARG A 31 4.35 15.55 -3.60
CA ARG A 31 5.40 15.94 -4.55
C ARG A 31 6.82 15.58 -4.06
N PRO A 32 7.21 15.83 -2.80
CA PRO A 32 8.53 15.43 -2.30
C PRO A 32 8.73 13.91 -2.23
N PHE A 33 7.65 13.14 -2.07
CA PHE A 33 7.71 11.68 -2.10
C PHE A 33 8.07 11.18 -3.50
N LEU A 34 7.37 11.69 -4.53
CA LEU A 34 7.64 11.33 -5.92
C LEU A 34 8.99 11.80 -6.40
N GLN A 35 9.36 13.05 -6.09
CA GLN A 35 10.65 13.59 -6.47
C GLN A 35 11.79 12.71 -5.96
N ARG A 36 11.74 12.29 -4.69
CA ARG A 36 12.78 11.40 -4.14
C ARG A 36 12.78 10.02 -4.80
N MET A 37 11.64 9.47 -5.20
CA MET A 37 11.63 8.21 -5.97
C MET A 37 12.36 8.33 -7.31
N TYR A 38 12.19 9.46 -8.02
CA TYR A 38 12.95 9.76 -9.24
C TYR A 38 14.43 9.92 -8.97
N GLU A 39 14.80 10.65 -7.92
CA GLU A 39 16.20 10.84 -7.53
C GLU A 39 16.90 9.50 -7.18
N THR A 40 16.19 8.58 -6.51
CA THR A 40 16.74 7.26 -6.16
C THR A 40 16.53 6.19 -7.22
N SER A 41 15.84 6.51 -8.33
CA SER A 41 15.41 5.54 -9.35
C SER A 41 14.65 4.32 -8.79
N ASP A 42 13.97 4.49 -7.65
CA ASP A 42 13.19 3.42 -7.03
C ASP A 42 11.71 3.57 -7.38
N MET A 43 11.35 3.01 -8.53
CA MET A 43 10.00 3.14 -9.12
C MET A 43 9.03 2.05 -8.67
N VAL A 44 9.32 1.37 -7.57
CA VAL A 44 8.43 0.35 -7.00
C VAL A 44 7.71 0.93 -5.78
N ILE A 45 6.39 0.90 -5.82
CA ILE A 45 5.53 1.25 -4.70
C ILE A 45 4.85 0.00 -4.17
N GLY A 46 5.12 -0.34 -2.92
CA GLY A 46 4.27 -1.20 -2.11
C GLY A 46 2.93 -0.52 -1.85
N LEU A 47 1.84 -1.13 -2.27
CA LEU A 47 0.49 -0.58 -2.15
C LEU A 47 -0.36 -1.46 -1.24
N ASN A 48 -0.96 -0.83 -0.23
CA ASN A 48 -1.94 -1.46 0.63
C ASN A 48 -3.15 -0.52 0.84
N MET A 49 -4.32 -1.09 1.16
CA MET A 49 -5.58 -0.36 1.24
C MET A 49 -6.40 -0.83 2.45
N GLU A 50 -7.13 0.10 3.08
CA GLU A 50 -8.16 -0.19 4.10
C GLU A 50 -9.53 0.36 3.68
N TRP A 51 -10.59 -0.27 4.18
CA TRP A 51 -11.99 -0.04 3.78
C TRP A 51 -12.79 0.62 4.89
N SER A 52 -13.81 1.38 4.54
CA SER A 52 -14.80 1.87 5.50
C SER A 52 -15.78 0.76 5.90
N SER A 53 -16.32 0.83 7.12
CA SER A 53 -17.51 0.09 7.62
C SER A 53 -18.82 0.42 6.89
N SER A 54 -18.81 1.35 5.93
CA SER A 54 -20.04 1.81 5.29
C SER A 54 -20.70 0.67 4.49
N PRO A 55 -22.05 0.68 4.35
CA PRO A 55 -22.79 -0.32 3.58
C PRO A 55 -22.42 -0.37 2.08
N HIS A 56 -21.51 0.49 1.63
CA HIS A 56 -21.02 0.56 0.25
C HIS A 56 -19.54 0.19 0.12
N GLU A 57 -18.88 -0.27 1.20
CA GLU A 57 -17.48 -0.73 1.24
C GLU A 57 -16.53 0.13 0.40
N LYS A 58 -16.34 1.40 0.80
CA LYS A 58 -15.43 2.30 0.08
C LYS A 58 -14.00 2.17 0.60
N VAL A 59 -13.00 2.36 -0.26
CA VAL A 59 -11.59 2.50 0.15
C VAL A 59 -11.45 3.79 0.96
N ALA A 60 -11.09 3.68 2.23
CA ALA A 60 -10.91 4.83 3.11
C ALA A 60 -9.46 5.30 3.19
N LEU A 61 -8.50 4.38 3.01
CA LEU A 61 -7.07 4.67 3.15
C LEU A 61 -6.27 3.99 2.05
N LEU A 62 -5.48 4.78 1.33
CA LEU A 62 -4.44 4.30 0.42
C LEU A 62 -3.08 4.43 1.11
N LYS A 63 -2.25 3.40 0.99
CA LYS A 63 -0.97 3.31 1.70
C LYS A 63 0.17 2.99 0.72
N PRO A 64 0.59 3.94 -0.14
CA PRO A 64 1.79 3.76 -0.94
C PRO A 64 3.05 3.85 -0.08
N CYS A 65 4.01 2.97 -0.33
CA CYS A 65 5.32 2.98 0.31
C CYS A 65 6.42 2.58 -0.67
N SER A 66 7.61 3.19 -0.54
CA SER A 66 8.81 2.85 -1.33
C SER A 66 10.06 2.99 -0.47
N GLY A 67 11.25 2.86 -1.06
CA GLY A 67 12.52 3.04 -0.35
C GLY A 67 12.69 4.43 0.31
N VAL A 68 11.92 5.44 -0.12
CA VAL A 68 12.04 6.82 0.40
C VAL A 68 11.06 7.14 1.54
N GLY A 69 10.15 6.20 1.86
CA GLY A 69 9.16 6.35 2.93
C GLY A 69 7.79 5.79 2.57
N CYS A 70 6.81 5.99 3.47
CA CYS A 70 5.41 5.67 3.20
C CYS A 70 4.52 6.93 3.31
N ALA A 71 3.41 6.94 2.58
CA ALA A 71 2.33 7.92 2.78
C ALA A 71 1.03 7.19 3.15
N LEU A 72 0.32 7.71 4.15
CA LEU A 72 -1.02 7.24 4.52
C LEU A 72 -2.03 8.27 4.02
N ILE A 73 -2.69 7.97 2.91
CA ILE A 73 -3.53 8.88 2.16
C ILE A 73 -4.99 8.56 2.45
N GLN A 74 -5.62 9.39 3.26
CA GLN A 74 -7.03 9.26 3.60
C GLN A 74 -7.89 9.80 2.46
N LEU A 75 -8.79 8.97 1.92
CA LEU A 75 -9.76 9.34 0.89
C LEU A 75 -11.04 9.88 1.52
N ASP A 76 -11.69 10.82 0.84
CA ASP A 76 -13.00 11.33 1.23
C ASP A 76 -14.07 10.25 0.95
N LEU A 77 -14.86 9.89 1.96
CA LEU A 77 -15.93 8.91 1.81
C LEU A 77 -17.22 9.52 1.23
N GLN A 78 -17.39 10.84 1.37
CA GLN A 78 -18.56 11.58 0.90
C GLN A 78 -18.34 12.15 -0.50
N ASP A 79 -17.10 12.51 -0.83
CA ASP A 79 -16.75 12.97 -2.17
C ASP A 79 -15.96 11.91 -2.96
N THR A 80 -16.61 11.38 -4.00
CA THR A 80 -16.03 10.38 -4.90
C THR A 80 -15.22 10.98 -6.04
N LYS A 81 -15.15 12.31 -6.17
CA LYS A 81 -14.30 12.95 -7.17
C LYS A 81 -12.83 12.65 -6.88
N SER A 82 -12.21 11.90 -7.79
CA SER A 82 -10.78 11.65 -7.74
C SER A 82 -9.99 12.97 -7.80
N PRO A 83 -9.11 13.24 -6.82
CA PRO A 83 -8.15 14.32 -6.90
C PRO A 83 -7.21 14.08 -8.07
N SER A 84 -7.16 15.01 -9.03
CA SER A 84 -6.40 14.87 -10.27
C SER A 84 -4.93 14.50 -10.07
N TYR A 85 -4.29 15.01 -9.00
CA TYR A 85 -2.90 14.69 -8.70
C TYR A 85 -2.68 13.21 -8.32
N LEU A 86 -3.63 12.61 -7.60
CA LEU A 86 -3.55 11.22 -7.19
C LEU A 86 -3.88 10.30 -8.36
N ASN A 87 -4.83 10.70 -9.22
CA ASN A 87 -5.05 10.06 -10.52
C ASN A 87 -3.78 10.03 -11.37
N ASN A 88 -3.08 11.16 -11.49
CA ASN A 88 -1.85 11.25 -12.29
C ASN A 88 -0.73 10.36 -11.74
N LEU A 89 -0.61 10.27 -10.40
CA LEU A 89 0.35 9.37 -9.77
C LEU A 89 0.03 7.91 -10.09
N LEU A 90 -1.21 7.49 -9.82
CA LEU A 90 -1.63 6.11 -9.99
C LEU A 90 -1.62 5.68 -11.48
N ALA A 91 -1.82 6.62 -12.40
CA ALA A 91 -1.79 6.39 -13.83
C ALA A 91 -0.39 6.56 -14.46
N ASN A 92 0.67 6.71 -13.65
CA ASN A 92 2.04 6.79 -14.14
C ASN A 92 2.56 5.40 -14.54
N ASP A 93 2.97 5.25 -15.79
CA ASP A 93 3.43 3.98 -16.37
C ASP A 93 4.83 3.60 -15.91
N ASP A 94 5.64 4.58 -15.50
CA ASP A 94 7.00 4.36 -15.01
C ASP A 94 7.02 3.71 -13.62
N VAL A 95 5.89 3.70 -12.91
CA VAL A 95 5.79 3.28 -11.50
C VAL A 95 5.05 1.96 -11.38
N ILE A 96 5.69 0.96 -10.79
CA ILE A 96 5.08 -0.34 -10.46
C ILE A 96 4.37 -0.22 -9.11
N PHE A 97 3.08 -0.53 -9.07
CA PHE A 97 2.28 -0.59 -7.85
C PHE A 97 2.04 -2.05 -7.45
N ALA A 98 2.76 -2.52 -6.44
CA ALA A 98 2.75 -3.90 -6.02
C ALA A 98 2.05 -4.08 -4.67
N GLY A 99 1.08 -4.99 -4.59
CA GLY A 99 0.33 -5.24 -3.36
C GLY A 99 -0.20 -6.67 -3.31
N VAL A 100 -0.85 -7.02 -2.21
CA VAL A 100 -1.36 -8.39 -1.99
C VAL A 100 -2.86 -8.42 -2.16
N HIS A 101 -3.36 -9.33 -3.01
CA HIS A 101 -4.78 -9.49 -3.33
C HIS A 101 -5.40 -8.20 -3.90
N LEU A 102 -4.71 -7.59 -4.86
CA LEU A 102 -5.08 -6.29 -5.44
C LEU A 102 -6.26 -6.37 -6.41
N LYS A 103 -6.47 -7.50 -7.12
CA LYS A 103 -7.39 -7.55 -8.26
C LYS A 103 -8.78 -6.97 -7.99
N GLU A 104 -9.49 -7.49 -7.00
CA GLU A 104 -10.84 -6.98 -6.66
C GLU A 104 -10.78 -5.60 -6.00
N ARG A 105 -9.69 -5.30 -5.30
CA ARG A 105 -9.48 -4.02 -4.63
C ARG A 105 -9.36 -2.86 -5.63
N LEU A 106 -8.65 -3.07 -6.73
CA LEU A 106 -8.48 -2.07 -7.79
C LEU A 106 -9.76 -1.84 -8.57
N LYS A 107 -10.55 -2.90 -8.82
CA LYS A 107 -11.87 -2.75 -9.45
C LYS A 107 -12.78 -1.86 -8.61
N LEU A 108 -12.81 -2.09 -7.30
CA LEU A 108 -13.60 -1.29 -6.37
C LEU A 108 -13.08 0.15 -6.28
N LEU A 109 -11.76 0.36 -6.21
CA LEU A 109 -11.15 1.69 -6.23
C LEU A 109 -11.53 2.47 -7.50
N ARG A 110 -11.48 1.83 -8.67
CA ARG A 110 -11.88 2.41 -9.96
C ARG A 110 -13.38 2.71 -10.00
N LYS A 111 -14.22 1.80 -9.51
CA LYS A 111 -15.68 1.97 -9.49
C LYS A 111 -16.09 3.12 -8.57
N THR A 112 -15.48 3.23 -7.40
CA THR A 112 -15.87 4.20 -6.37
C THR A 112 -15.29 5.59 -6.63
N TYR A 113 -14.04 5.67 -7.09
CA TYR A 113 -13.31 6.95 -7.20
C TYR A 113 -12.85 7.28 -8.62
N GLY A 114 -12.87 6.33 -9.55
CA GLY A 114 -12.35 6.53 -10.90
C GLY A 114 -10.82 6.43 -11.02
N PHE A 115 -10.11 6.05 -9.96
CA PHE A 115 -8.66 5.83 -10.04
C PHE A 115 -8.34 4.65 -10.97
N LYS A 116 -7.39 4.86 -11.88
CA LYS A 116 -6.81 3.82 -12.72
C LYS A 116 -5.37 3.62 -12.29
N ILE A 117 -5.00 2.37 -12.00
CA ILE A 117 -3.62 1.97 -11.77
C ILE A 117 -3.18 1.17 -12.99
N LYS A 118 -2.24 1.71 -13.76
CA LYS A 118 -1.87 1.10 -15.05
C LYS A 118 -0.89 -0.06 -14.89
N ASN A 119 0.09 0.09 -14.00
CA ASN A 119 1.14 -0.90 -13.79
C ASN A 119 1.03 -1.52 -12.39
N ALA A 120 0.04 -2.40 -12.21
CA ALA A 120 -0.23 -3.06 -10.94
C ALA A 120 0.26 -4.52 -10.92
N VAL A 121 0.89 -4.93 -9.81
CA VAL A 121 1.37 -6.29 -9.59
C VAL A 121 0.71 -6.89 -8.36
N ASP A 122 0.00 -8.00 -8.53
CA ASP A 122 -0.49 -8.78 -7.40
C ASP A 122 0.59 -9.75 -6.90
N LEU A 123 1.17 -9.43 -5.75
CA LEU A 123 2.26 -10.16 -5.14
C LEU A 123 1.84 -11.56 -4.69
N SER A 124 0.56 -11.80 -4.36
CA SER A 124 0.12 -13.15 -3.99
C SER A 124 0.17 -14.09 -5.19
N VAL A 125 -0.24 -13.60 -6.36
CA VAL A 125 -0.17 -14.32 -7.64
C VAL A 125 1.29 -14.48 -8.09
N MET A 126 2.06 -13.38 -8.06
CA MET A 126 3.45 -13.39 -8.48
C MET A 126 4.29 -14.34 -7.64
N ALA A 127 4.20 -14.27 -6.31
CA ALA A 127 4.95 -15.15 -5.42
C ALA A 127 4.59 -16.63 -5.63
N ALA A 128 3.29 -16.94 -5.74
CA ALA A 128 2.83 -18.31 -5.96
C ALA A 128 3.36 -18.89 -7.27
N SER A 129 3.38 -18.09 -8.32
CA SER A 129 3.86 -18.49 -9.64
C SER A 129 5.38 -18.63 -9.68
N VAL A 130 6.10 -17.59 -9.24
CA VAL A 130 7.56 -17.50 -9.40
C VAL A 130 8.30 -18.45 -8.45
N LEU A 131 7.77 -18.66 -7.24
CA LEU A 131 8.37 -19.57 -6.27
C LEU A 131 7.81 -21.00 -6.35
N HIS A 132 6.93 -21.27 -7.32
CA HIS A 132 6.26 -22.57 -7.50
C HIS A 132 5.59 -23.09 -6.22
N GLN A 133 4.98 -22.19 -5.44
CA GLN A 133 4.30 -22.50 -4.19
C GLN A 133 2.87 -21.94 -4.19
N PRO A 134 1.88 -22.69 -4.72
CA PRO A 134 0.51 -22.21 -4.85
C PRO A 134 -0.11 -21.68 -3.54
N ARG A 135 0.27 -22.25 -2.39
CA ARG A 135 -0.19 -21.83 -1.06
C ARG A 135 0.10 -20.36 -0.73
N LEU A 136 1.16 -19.77 -1.32
CA LEU A 136 1.51 -18.36 -1.09
C LEU A 136 0.42 -17.42 -1.59
N GLY A 137 -0.36 -17.86 -2.59
CA GLY A 137 -1.52 -17.14 -3.11
C GLY A 137 -2.64 -16.92 -2.10
N ALA A 138 -2.62 -17.60 -0.94
CA ALA A 138 -3.59 -17.40 0.13
C ALA A 138 -3.06 -16.52 1.28
N TYR A 139 -1.79 -16.13 1.26
CA TYR A 139 -1.16 -15.47 2.40
C TYR A 139 -1.51 -13.98 2.43
N GLY A 140 -1.72 -13.45 3.64
CA GLY A 140 -1.76 -12.01 3.87
C GLY A 140 -0.37 -11.38 3.79
N VAL A 141 -0.31 -10.05 3.65
CA VAL A 141 0.93 -9.32 3.31
C VAL A 141 2.13 -9.63 4.20
N ARG A 142 1.96 -9.70 5.53
CA ARG A 142 3.05 -9.98 6.47
C ARG A 142 3.54 -11.42 6.41
N ARG A 143 2.61 -12.38 6.27
CA ARG A 143 2.95 -13.80 6.13
C ARG A 143 3.65 -14.03 4.79
N LEU A 144 3.16 -13.42 3.71
CA LEU A 144 3.81 -13.50 2.40
C LEU A 144 5.22 -12.90 2.44
N ALA A 145 5.38 -11.71 3.02
CA ALA A 145 6.70 -11.10 3.22
C ALA A 145 7.63 -12.00 4.03
N SER A 146 7.09 -12.73 5.02
CA SER A 146 7.92 -13.61 5.84
C SER A 146 8.52 -14.78 5.06
N GLU A 147 7.73 -15.38 4.18
CA GLU A 147 8.19 -16.46 3.30
C GLU A 147 9.15 -15.94 2.22
N VAL A 148 8.78 -14.84 1.55
CA VAL A 148 9.53 -14.32 0.40
C VAL A 148 10.87 -13.70 0.82
N LEU A 149 10.91 -13.05 1.98
CA LEU A 149 12.11 -12.38 2.50
C LEU A 149 12.92 -13.27 3.45
N CYS A 150 12.48 -14.50 3.71
CA CYS A 150 13.12 -15.44 4.66
C CYS A 150 13.37 -14.81 6.05
N GLN A 151 12.47 -13.95 6.49
CA GLN A 151 12.59 -13.18 7.73
C GLN A 151 11.23 -13.11 8.41
N GLN A 152 11.13 -13.31 9.72
CA GLN A 152 9.83 -13.23 10.37
C GLN A 152 9.29 -11.79 10.46
N TRP A 153 8.10 -11.58 9.91
CA TRP A 153 7.29 -10.37 10.12
C TRP A 153 6.19 -10.68 11.12
N LYS A 154 6.08 -9.86 12.17
CA LYS A 154 5.13 -10.13 13.25
C LYS A 154 3.71 -10.08 12.71
N PRO A 155 2.80 -10.99 13.11
CA PRO A 155 1.40 -10.87 12.75
C PRO A 155 0.84 -9.52 13.24
N ARG A 156 -0.29 -9.09 12.67
CA ARG A 156 -1.00 -7.94 13.24
C ARG A 156 -1.30 -8.24 14.72
N PRO A 157 -1.11 -7.27 15.64
CA PRO A 157 -1.49 -7.44 17.05
C PRO A 157 -2.94 -7.92 17.19
N LEU A 158 -3.25 -8.73 18.21
CA LEU A 158 -4.61 -9.26 18.40
C LEU A 158 -5.66 -8.16 18.66
N SER A 159 -5.24 -7.04 19.26
CA SER A 159 -6.08 -5.83 19.40
C SER A 159 -6.44 -5.16 18.07
N ILE A 160 -5.83 -5.62 16.97
CA ILE A 160 -5.93 -5.12 15.60
C ILE A 160 -6.58 -6.19 14.67
N THR A 161 -6.89 -7.40 15.17
CA THR A 161 -7.43 -8.51 14.34
C THR A 161 -8.94 -8.71 14.45
N ASP A 162 -9.68 -7.80 15.10
CA ASP A 162 -11.15 -7.86 15.11
C ASP A 162 -11.67 -7.90 13.66
N GLU A 163 -12.69 -8.71 13.37
CA GLU A 163 -13.27 -8.82 12.02
C GLU A 163 -13.84 -7.47 11.53
N ASP A 164 -14.18 -6.58 12.47
CA ASP A 164 -14.57 -5.19 12.24
C ASP A 164 -13.37 -4.22 12.10
N TRP A 165 -12.13 -4.71 12.11
CA TRP A 165 -10.93 -3.87 12.15
C TRP A 165 -10.73 -2.99 10.92
N PRO A 166 -10.85 -3.45 9.66
CA PRO A 166 -10.67 -2.55 8.51
C PRO A 166 -11.63 -1.35 8.61
N ALA A 167 -12.88 -1.68 8.96
CA ALA A 167 -13.99 -0.78 9.23
C ALA A 167 -13.70 0.22 10.35
N ARG A 168 -13.37 -0.28 11.55
CA ARG A 168 -13.07 0.52 12.74
C ARG A 168 -11.76 1.28 12.62
N HIS A 169 -10.76 0.76 11.92
CA HIS A 169 -9.45 1.40 11.75
C HIS A 169 -9.53 2.56 10.78
N ALA A 170 -10.23 2.40 9.66
CA ALA A 170 -10.63 3.52 8.83
C ALA A 170 -11.35 4.54 9.71
N GLU A 171 -12.44 4.20 10.38
CA GLU A 171 -13.21 5.12 11.22
C GLU A 171 -12.40 5.79 12.35
N LEU A 172 -11.48 5.07 12.98
CA LEU A 172 -10.58 5.57 14.03
C LEU A 172 -9.43 6.44 13.49
N ILE A 173 -8.96 6.18 12.26
CA ILE A 173 -8.08 7.09 11.50
C ILE A 173 -8.88 8.33 11.07
N LEU A 174 -10.14 8.15 10.65
CA LEU A 174 -11.00 9.18 10.08
C LEU A 174 -11.50 10.18 11.13
N ASN A 175 -11.73 9.77 12.38
CA ASN A 175 -12.37 10.58 13.43
C ASN A 175 -11.42 11.33 14.40
N LYS A 176 -10.10 11.16 14.32
CA LYS A 176 -9.17 11.91 15.19
C LYS A 176 -8.31 12.90 14.43
N SER A 177 -8.31 14.14 14.92
CA SER A 177 -7.37 15.20 14.56
C SER A 177 -5.91 14.90 14.96
N ARG A 178 -5.62 13.72 15.54
CA ARG A 178 -4.27 13.20 15.82
C ARG A 178 -4.25 11.66 15.70
N PHE A 179 -3.45 11.17 14.76
CA PHE A 179 -3.07 9.76 14.67
C PHE A 179 -2.25 9.37 15.91
N ASN A 180 -2.55 8.24 16.55
CA ASN A 180 -1.64 7.64 17.54
C ASN A 180 -0.57 6.78 16.84
N LYS A 181 0.50 6.40 17.56
CA LYS A 181 1.63 5.67 16.98
C LYS A 181 1.20 4.35 16.35
N ASP A 182 0.36 3.57 17.03
CA ASP A 182 -0.08 2.25 16.55
C ASP A 182 -0.95 2.33 15.29
N GLN A 183 -1.78 3.38 15.18
CA GLN A 183 -2.61 3.65 14.01
C GLN A 183 -1.79 3.94 12.75
N ILE A 184 -0.54 4.38 12.88
CA ILE A 184 0.38 4.62 11.77
C ILE A 184 1.32 3.43 11.60
N GLU A 185 1.82 2.86 12.69
CA GLU A 185 2.82 1.79 12.67
C GLU A 185 2.32 0.56 11.90
N CYS A 186 1.15 0.03 12.27
CA CYS A 186 0.61 -1.16 11.62
C CYS A 186 0.43 -1.00 10.09
N PRO A 187 -0.28 0.04 9.59
CA PRO A 187 -0.45 0.22 8.15
C PRO A 187 0.86 0.51 7.42
N THR A 188 1.82 1.16 8.08
CA THR A 188 3.15 1.42 7.51
C THR A 188 3.92 0.13 7.32
N VAL A 189 3.99 -0.71 8.37
CA VAL A 189 4.68 -2.02 8.32
C VAL A 189 4.16 -2.85 7.15
N GLU A 190 2.85 -2.86 6.91
CA GLU A 190 2.29 -3.62 5.81
C GLU A 190 2.56 -3.05 4.42
N ALA A 191 2.50 -1.73 4.27
CA ALA A 191 2.84 -1.09 3.00
C ALA A 191 4.34 -1.31 2.68
N TYR A 192 5.19 -1.23 3.70
CA TYR A 192 6.61 -1.51 3.61
C TYR A 192 6.89 -2.99 3.31
N ALA A 193 6.15 -3.92 3.95
CA ALA A 193 6.21 -5.35 3.65
C ALA A 193 5.90 -5.64 2.19
N ALA A 194 4.85 -5.03 1.63
CA ALA A 194 4.52 -5.15 0.22
C ALA A 194 5.64 -4.61 -0.68
N TYR A 195 6.19 -3.44 -0.36
CA TYR A 195 7.32 -2.85 -1.10
C TYR A 195 8.54 -3.78 -1.11
N LYS A 196 8.99 -4.26 0.06
CA LYS A 196 10.17 -5.14 0.16
C LYS A 196 9.95 -6.48 -0.55
N THR A 197 8.75 -7.05 -0.41
CA THR A 197 8.36 -8.28 -1.11
C THR A 197 8.43 -8.07 -2.62
N ALA A 198 7.92 -6.95 -3.12
CA ALA A 198 8.00 -6.59 -4.54
C ALA A 198 9.44 -6.43 -5.01
N LYS A 199 10.29 -5.71 -4.27
CA LYS A 199 11.72 -5.56 -4.61
C LYS A 199 12.43 -6.91 -4.71
N ARG A 200 12.11 -7.84 -3.81
CA ARG A 200 12.67 -9.19 -3.86
C ARG A 200 12.16 -9.96 -5.08
N LEU A 201 10.85 -10.01 -5.28
CA LEU A 201 10.25 -10.79 -6.38
C LEU A 201 10.56 -10.21 -7.76
N LEU A 202 10.72 -8.90 -7.91
CA LEU A 202 11.07 -8.24 -9.17
C LEU A 202 12.58 -8.23 -9.46
N SER A 203 13.42 -8.68 -8.51
CA SER A 203 14.85 -8.78 -8.74
C SER A 203 15.16 -9.87 -9.78
N GLU A 204 16.17 -9.63 -10.60
CA GLU A 204 16.59 -10.53 -11.70
C GLU A 204 16.99 -11.94 -11.22
N GLU A 205 17.31 -12.08 -9.92
CA GLU A 205 17.59 -13.38 -9.30
C GLU A 205 16.36 -14.30 -9.20
N ILE A 206 15.15 -13.74 -9.29
CA ILE A 206 13.90 -14.45 -9.02
C ILE A 206 12.96 -14.44 -10.25
N VAL A 207 12.99 -13.41 -11.11
CA VAL A 207 12.14 -13.37 -12.32
C VAL A 207 12.88 -13.96 -13.53
N PRO A 208 12.49 -15.13 -14.07
CA PRO A 208 12.89 -15.49 -15.42
C PRO A 208 12.28 -14.46 -16.38
N LYS A 209 13.03 -14.07 -17.44
CA LYS A 209 12.76 -12.96 -18.39
C LYS A 209 11.37 -12.90 -19.07
N THR A 210 10.43 -13.75 -18.71
CA THR A 210 9.12 -13.98 -19.36
C THR A 210 7.90 -13.76 -18.46
N PHE A 211 8.02 -13.11 -17.29
CA PHE A 211 6.84 -12.80 -16.47
C PHE A 211 6.04 -11.64 -17.06
N GLU A 212 4.85 -11.93 -17.60
CA GLU A 212 3.94 -10.94 -18.13
C GLU A 212 3.21 -10.19 -16.99
N PHE A 213 3.31 -8.86 -17.00
CA PHE A 213 2.53 -8.00 -16.10
C PHE A 213 1.05 -8.06 -16.49
N ILE A 214 0.18 -8.38 -15.53
CA ILE A 214 -1.27 -8.37 -15.76
C ILE A 214 -1.71 -6.91 -15.96
N SER A 215 -2.11 -6.58 -17.17
CA SER A 215 -2.82 -5.32 -17.47
C SER A 215 -4.29 -5.48 -17.05
N LEU A 216 -4.82 -4.55 -16.25
CA LEU A 216 -6.24 -4.49 -15.84
C LEU A 216 -6.98 -3.31 -16.50
#